data_AF-A0A8J3SYR3-F1
#
_entry.id   AF-A0A8J3SYR3-F1
#
_cell.length_a   1.000
_cell.length_b   1.000
_cell.length_c   1.000
_cell.angle_alpha   90.00
_cell.angle_beta   90.00
_cell.angle_gamma   90.00
#
_symmetry.space_group_name_H-M   'P 1'
#
loop_
_entity.id
_entity.type
_entity.pdbx_description
1 polymer ?
#
loop_
_entity_poly.entity_id
_entity_poly.type
_entity_poly.pdbx_seq_one_letter_code
_entity_poly.pdbx_strand_id
1 'polypeptide(L)'
;MPNTHPYPDRDLQEALTRNQIARQLVTAFSRSTLSLADLWQHVFAALDDTFTLIAEVARLRADLARARHSRANLIAAARATLSAHHEGESDHLWYLRDELDGGDAR
;
A
#
# COMPACT_ATOMS: atom_id res chain seq x y z
N MET A 1 4.66 -2.04 -30.06
CA MET A 1 4.75 -1.18 -28.86
C MET A 1 3.91 -1.82 -27.76
N PRO A 2 4.45 -2.03 -26.54
CA PRO A 2 3.81 -2.91 -25.56
C PRO A 2 2.86 -2.18 -24.60
N ASN A 3 1.85 -2.94 -24.20
CA ASN A 3 1.04 -2.88 -22.98
C ASN A 3 0.11 -1.69 -22.72
N THR A 4 -1.19 -1.98 -22.81
CA THR A 4 -2.08 -1.79 -21.66
C THR A 4 -3.32 -2.65 -21.82
N HIS A 5 -3.46 -3.69 -20.99
CA HIS A 5 -4.76 -4.20 -20.58
C HIS A 5 -4.77 -4.43 -19.06
N PRO A 6 -5.92 -4.18 -18.40
CA PRO A 6 -5.98 -3.59 -17.07
C PRO A 6 -6.41 -4.62 -16.03
N TYR A 7 -5.94 -4.41 -14.79
CA TYR A 7 -6.21 -5.22 -13.60
C TYR A 7 -5.59 -6.63 -13.56
N PRO A 8 -4.87 -6.97 -12.47
CA PRO A 8 -4.51 -8.36 -12.22
C PRO A 8 -5.78 -9.12 -11.87
N ASP A 9 -6.08 -10.14 -12.66
CA ASP A 9 -7.01 -11.20 -12.30
C ASP A 9 -6.65 -11.69 -10.90
N ARG A 10 -7.62 -11.71 -9.99
CA ARG A 10 -7.41 -12.09 -8.59
C ARG A 10 -7.06 -13.58 -8.60
N ASP A 11 -5.76 -13.86 -8.55
CA ASP A 11 -5.15 -15.13 -8.96
C ASP A 11 -5.92 -16.34 -8.41
N LEU A 12 -6.64 -17.05 -9.29
CA LEU A 12 -7.37 -18.27 -8.95
C LEU A 12 -6.43 -19.31 -8.31
N GLN A 13 -5.14 -19.23 -8.63
CA GLN A 13 -4.09 -20.03 -8.03
C GLN A 13 -3.87 -19.69 -6.55
N GLU A 14 -3.97 -18.40 -6.19
CA GLU A 14 -3.89 -17.94 -4.81
C GLU A 14 -5.11 -18.43 -4.01
N ALA A 15 -6.31 -18.41 -4.60
CA ALA A 15 -7.52 -18.94 -3.98
C ALA A 15 -7.45 -20.48 -3.76
N LEU A 16 -6.95 -21.23 -4.75
CA LEU A 16 -6.70 -22.68 -4.64
C LEU A 16 -5.68 -23.02 -3.56
N THR A 17 -4.58 -22.26 -3.52
CA THR A 17 -3.52 -22.43 -2.51
C THR A 17 -4.05 -22.20 -1.10
N ARG A 18 -4.84 -21.13 -0.91
CA ARG A 18 -5.49 -20.84 0.38
C ARG A 18 -6.48 -21.93 0.79
N ASN A 19 -7.24 -22.50 -0.16
CA ASN A 19 -8.17 -23.59 0.12
C ASN A 19 -7.45 -24.88 0.55
N GLN A 20 -6.33 -25.21 -0.09
CA GLN A 20 -5.52 -26.37 0.29
C GLN A 20 -4.91 -26.22 1.69
N ILE A 21 -4.39 -25.04 2.02
CA ILE A 21 -3.86 -24.73 3.35
C ILE A 21 -4.97 -24.88 4.42
N ALA A 22 -6.17 -24.36 4.14
CA ALA A 22 -7.32 -24.51 5.03
C ALA A 22 -7.69 -25.99 5.28
N ARG A 23 -7.70 -26.84 4.23
CA ARG A 23 -8.00 -28.28 4.38
C ARG A 23 -6.92 -29.02 5.17
N GLN A 24 -5.65 -28.65 5.02
CA GLN A 24 -4.55 -29.25 5.77
C GLN A 24 -4.64 -28.89 7.26
N LEU A 25 -4.96 -27.62 7.57
CA LEU A 25 -5.17 -27.17 8.95
C LEU A 25 -6.34 -27.91 9.61
N VAL A 26 -7.48 -28.04 8.94
CA VAL A 26 -8.64 -28.82 9.44
C VAL A 26 -8.29 -30.29 9.69
N THR A 27 -7.42 -30.88 8.85
CA THR A 27 -6.99 -32.28 9.00
C THR A 27 -5.99 -32.47 10.14
N ALA A 28 -5.11 -31.51 10.38
CA ALA A 28 -4.19 -31.53 11.52
C ALA A 28 -4.96 -31.34 12.85
N PHE A 29 -5.99 -30.50 12.81
CA PHE A 29 -6.85 -30.10 13.92
C PHE A 29 -7.73 -31.24 14.47
N SER A 30 -8.20 -32.15 13.60
CA SER A 30 -8.95 -33.34 14.03
C SER A 30 -8.12 -34.33 14.85
N ARG A 31 -6.79 -34.14 14.93
CA ARG A 31 -5.85 -35.01 15.64
C ARG A 31 -5.38 -34.45 16.98
N SER A 32 -5.71 -33.20 17.33
CA SER A 32 -5.25 -32.54 18.56
C SER A 32 -6.27 -32.59 19.70
N THR A 33 -5.79 -32.83 20.93
CA THR A 33 -6.53 -33.00 22.19
C THR A 33 -7.10 -31.71 22.80
N LEU A 34 -6.98 -30.56 22.12
CA LEU A 34 -7.61 -29.30 22.53
C LEU A 34 -9.12 -29.39 22.35
N SER A 35 -9.89 -28.73 23.22
CA SER A 35 -11.31 -28.59 22.97
C SER A 35 -11.50 -27.85 21.65
N LEU A 36 -12.43 -28.32 20.82
CA LEU A 36 -12.73 -27.73 19.51
C LEU A 36 -12.93 -26.20 19.60
N ALA A 37 -13.44 -25.72 20.73
CA ALA A 37 -13.72 -24.31 21.01
C ALA A 37 -12.44 -23.45 21.14
N ASP A 38 -11.45 -23.87 21.94
CA ASP A 38 -10.20 -23.11 22.16
C ASP A 38 -9.39 -22.97 20.87
N LEU A 39 -9.49 -24.01 20.07
CA LEU A 39 -8.84 -24.18 18.79
C LEU A 39 -9.50 -23.29 17.72
N TRP A 40 -10.84 -23.20 17.69
CA TRP A 40 -11.55 -22.21 16.87
C TRP A 40 -11.26 -20.76 17.28
N GLN A 41 -11.14 -20.47 18.58
CA GLN A 41 -10.78 -19.14 19.06
C GLN A 41 -9.41 -18.68 18.54
N HIS A 42 -8.41 -19.56 18.55
CA HIS A 42 -7.08 -19.24 18.00
C HIS A 42 -7.13 -18.99 16.49
N VAL A 43 -7.90 -19.79 15.75
CA VAL A 43 -8.07 -19.59 14.30
C VAL A 43 -8.77 -18.27 14.01
N PHE A 44 -9.84 -17.92 14.74
CA PHE A 44 -10.52 -16.65 14.56
C PHE A 44 -9.63 -15.45 14.93
N ALA A 45 -8.87 -15.53 16.02
CA ALA A 45 -7.92 -14.47 16.40
C ALA A 45 -6.84 -14.26 15.32
N ALA A 46 -6.23 -15.34 14.83
CA ALA A 46 -5.23 -15.25 13.76
C ALA A 46 -5.80 -14.71 12.43
N LEU A 47 -7.06 -15.04 12.12
CA LEU A 47 -7.76 -14.49 10.96
C LEU A 47 -8.07 -13.00 11.14
N ASP A 48 -8.44 -12.56 12.35
CA ASP A 48 -8.70 -11.15 12.66
C ASP A 48 -7.43 -10.29 12.58
N ASP A 49 -6.31 -10.80 13.10
CA ASP A 49 -4.99 -10.19 12.95
C ASP A 49 -4.62 -10.02 11.47
N THR A 50 -4.99 -10.99 10.63
CA THR A 50 -4.74 -10.93 9.18
C THR A 50 -5.49 -9.77 8.52
N PHE A 51 -6.75 -9.54 8.89
CA PHE A 51 -7.52 -8.40 8.36
C PHE A 51 -6.93 -7.07 8.80
N THR A 52 -6.51 -6.96 10.07
CA THR A 52 -5.85 -5.77 10.60
C THR A 52 -4.55 -5.47 9.86
N LEU A 53 -3.71 -6.49 9.65
CA LEU A 53 -2.45 -6.34 8.90
C LEU A 53 -2.67 -5.95 7.44
N ILE A 54 -3.69 -6.50 6.78
CA ILE A 54 -4.04 -6.09 5.40
C ILE A 54 -4.44 -4.61 5.34
N ALA A 55 -5.25 -4.15 6.30
CA ALA A 55 -5.66 -2.75 6.38
C ALA A 55 -4.45 -1.83 6.59
N GLU A 56 -3.54 -2.19 7.50
CA GLU A 56 -2.31 -1.42 7.76
C GLU A 56 -1.38 -1.40 6.54
N VAL A 57 -1.19 -2.53 5.85
CA VAL A 57 -0.39 -2.56 4.62
C VAL A 57 -1.02 -1.68 3.54
N ALA A 58 -2.34 -1.69 3.39
CA ALA A 58 -3.02 -0.82 2.43
C ALA A 58 -2.82 0.67 2.77
N ARG A 59 -2.96 1.03 4.06
CA ARG A 59 -2.70 2.39 4.56
C ARG A 59 -1.27 2.82 4.31
N LEU A 60 -0.29 2.01 4.70
CA LEU A 60 1.14 2.31 4.51
C LEU A 60 1.51 2.42 3.02
N ARG A 61 0.88 1.63 2.13
CA ARG A 61 1.06 1.77 0.68
C ARG A 61 0.51 3.09 0.16
N ALA A 62 -0.64 3.53 0.65
CA ALA A 62 -1.21 4.83 0.29
C ALA A 62 -0.31 5.98 0.81
N ASP A 63 0.17 5.89 2.05
CA ASP A 63 1.07 6.87 2.65
C ASP A 63 2.39 6.97 1.88
N LEU A 64 2.98 5.84 1.50
CA LEU A 64 4.19 5.80 0.69
C LEU A 64 3.97 6.39 -0.71
N ALA A 65 2.81 6.14 -1.33
CA ALA A 65 2.47 6.73 -2.62
C ALA A 65 2.35 8.26 -2.51
N ARG A 66 1.66 8.77 -1.48
CA ARG A 66 1.54 10.20 -1.19
C ARG A 66 2.91 10.85 -0.96
N ALA A 67 3.77 10.23 -0.15
CA ALA A 67 5.12 10.73 0.11
C ALA A 67 5.99 10.77 -1.15
N ARG A 68 5.92 9.73 -2.00
CA ARG A 68 6.64 9.69 -3.28
C ARG A 68 6.14 10.76 -4.25
N HIS A 69 4.83 10.99 -4.30
CA HIS A 69 4.23 12.05 -5.11
C HIS A 69 4.69 13.44 -4.65
N SER A 70 4.60 13.72 -3.36
CA SER A 70 5.02 15.01 -2.77
C SER A 70 6.51 15.28 -3.02
N ARG A 71 7.36 14.24 -2.90
CA ARG A 71 8.78 14.35 -3.24
C ARG A 71 9.00 14.64 -4.73
N ALA A 72 8.26 13.98 -5.61
CA ALA A 72 8.38 14.19 -7.06
C ALA A 72 7.99 15.62 -7.44
N ASN A 73 6.90 16.12 -6.86
CA ASN A 73 6.48 17.50 -7.05
C ASN A 73 7.50 18.52 -6.53
N LEU A 74 8.04 18.34 -5.32
CA LEU A 74 9.09 19.21 -4.79
C LEU A 74 10.34 19.24 -5.69
N ILE A 75 10.73 18.09 -6.24
CA ILE A 75 11.84 18.03 -7.22
C ILE A 75 11.47 18.80 -8.49
N ALA A 76 10.22 18.70 -8.96
CA ALA A 76 9.75 19.45 -10.12
C ALA A 76 9.73 20.96 -9.85
N ALA A 77 9.23 21.39 -8.70
CA ALA A 77 9.23 22.79 -8.26
C ALA A 77 10.65 23.36 -8.13
N ALA A 78 11.59 22.59 -7.55
CA ALA A 78 13.00 22.98 -7.47
C ALA A 78 13.63 23.12 -8.86
N ARG A 79 13.32 22.22 -9.80
CA ARG A 79 13.79 22.32 -11.19
C ARG A 79 13.18 23.53 -11.92
N ALA A 80 11.89 23.78 -11.73
CA ALA A 80 11.19 24.95 -12.29
C ALA A 80 11.82 26.25 -11.77
N THR A 81 12.08 26.32 -10.46
CA THR A 81 12.77 27.45 -9.82
C THR A 81 14.13 27.74 -10.45
N LEU A 82 14.93 26.70 -10.70
CA LEU A 82 16.25 26.86 -11.32
C LEU A 82 16.15 27.31 -12.79
N SER A 83 15.18 26.81 -13.56
CA SER A 83 14.94 27.25 -14.93
C SER A 83 14.49 28.72 -14.97
N ALA A 84 13.51 29.07 -14.14
CA ALA A 84 12.98 30.42 -13.99
C ALA A 84 14.08 31.42 -13.61
N HIS A 85 14.97 31.04 -12.69
CA HIS A 85 16.14 31.85 -12.34
C HIS A 85 17.07 32.08 -13.54
N HIS A 86 17.36 31.03 -14.32
CA HIS A 86 18.20 31.11 -15.50
C HIS A 86 17.59 31.98 -16.61
N GLU A 87 16.27 31.94 -16.75
CA GLU A 87 15.49 32.71 -17.72
C GLU A 87 15.25 34.17 -17.28
N GLY A 88 15.65 34.53 -16.06
CA GLY A 88 15.51 35.88 -15.51
C GLY A 88 14.10 36.22 -15.03
N GLU A 89 13.28 35.20 -14.72
CA GLU A 89 11.96 35.41 -14.16
C GLU A 89 12.03 36.12 -12.80
N SER A 90 11.17 37.12 -12.61
CA SER A 90 11.20 38.02 -11.46
C SER A 90 10.89 37.33 -10.14
N ASP A 91 10.03 36.31 -10.14
CA ASP A 91 9.67 35.53 -8.94
C ASP A 91 9.84 34.02 -9.17
N HIS A 92 11.05 33.59 -9.45
CA HIS A 92 11.41 32.19 -9.64
C HIS A 92 11.15 31.31 -8.41
N LEU A 93 11.12 31.86 -7.18
CA LEU A 93 10.84 31.12 -5.95
C LEU A 93 9.35 30.79 -5.75
N TRP A 94 8.47 31.34 -6.59
CA TRP A 94 7.04 31.09 -6.51
C TRP A 94 6.71 29.59 -6.57
N TYR A 95 7.33 28.84 -7.49
CA TYR A 95 7.08 27.40 -7.64
C TYR A 95 7.38 26.58 -6.38
N LEU A 96 8.46 26.92 -5.68
CA LEU A 96 8.85 26.22 -4.45
C LEU A 96 7.92 26.56 -3.29
N ARG A 97 7.49 27.83 -3.19
CA ARG A 97 6.53 28.26 -2.16
C ARG A 97 5.15 27.62 -2.38
N ASP A 98 4.67 27.62 -3.63
CA ASP A 98 3.39 26.98 -3.98
C ASP A 98 3.38 25.49 -3.62
N GLU A 99 4.46 24.76 -3.92
CA GLU A 99 4.53 23.34 -3.58
C GLU A 99 4.67 23.08 -2.07
N LEU A 100 5.37 23.96 -1.33
CA LEU A 100 5.48 23.85 0.14
C LEU A 100 4.15 24.18 0.83
N ASP A 101 3.47 25.24 0.40
CA ASP A 101 2.17 25.66 0.93
C ASP A 101 1.06 24.65 0.56
N GLY A 102 1.18 24.01 -0.61
CA GLY A 102 0.27 22.94 -1.05
C GLY A 102 0.54 21.57 -0.41
N GLY A 103 1.78 21.33 0.05
CA GLY A 103 2.24 20.05 0.62
C GLY A 103 1.90 19.85 2.10
N ASP A 104 1.80 20.93 2.88
CA ASP A 104 1.53 20.88 4.34
C ASP A 104 0.03 20.82 4.71
N ALA A 105 -0.89 20.88 3.73
CA ALA A 105 -2.33 20.99 3.97
C ALA A 105 -3.16 19.69 3.82
N ARG A 106 -2.55 18.49 3.66
CA ARG A 106 -3.31 17.24 3.44
C ARG A 106 -2.73 15.96 4.07
#